data_AF-A0A9D4J1V6-F1
#
_entry.id   AF-A0A9D4J1V6-F1
#
_cell.length_a   1.000
_cell.length_b   1.000
_cell.length_c   1.000
_cell.angle_alpha   90.00
_cell.angle_beta   90.00
_cell.angle_gamma   90.00
#
_symmetry.space_group_name_H-M   'P 1'
#
loop_
_entity.id
_entity.type
_entity.pdbx_description
1 polymer ?
#
loop_
_entity_poly.entity_id
_entity_poly.type
_entity_poly.pdbx_seq_one_letter_code
_entity_poly.pdbx_strand_id
1 'polypeptide(L)'
;MHGSWSRTNLILHILAIFFTLLVDENKSFRDDETCVTSSDSLPSMAGAPQCSVSQCDLGVESVHSAQISEVHNVPMRVIIRPIPSVLEEEKVLSLIETIKNPETRGSVPPIDILWITGRQGGDYYYSFGGCHRYEAYKRLNVETIPCKLVRSTVDNLKIYLGGSLPDLL
;
A
#
# COMPACT_ATOMS: atom_id res chain seq x y z
N MET A 1 -21.83 49.81 35.04
CA MET A 1 -20.94 49.46 33.91
C MET A 1 -20.95 47.95 33.78
N HIS A 2 -21.93 47.40 33.08
CA HIS A 2 -22.09 45.94 32.88
C HIS A 2 -21.58 45.59 31.49
N GLY A 3 -20.44 44.91 31.42
CA GLY A 3 -19.82 44.47 30.17
C GLY A 3 -20.51 43.22 29.64
N SER A 4 -21.15 43.36 28.47
CA SER A 4 -21.74 42.26 27.70
C SER A 4 -20.64 41.35 27.16
N TRP A 5 -20.57 40.11 27.64
CA TRP A 5 -19.70 39.08 27.08
C TRP A 5 -20.38 38.47 25.84
N SER A 6 -19.83 38.79 24.67
CA SER A 6 -20.31 38.31 23.37
C SER A 6 -20.21 36.79 23.27
N ARG A 7 -21.34 36.16 22.93
CA ARG A 7 -21.49 34.71 22.68
C ARG A 7 -20.69 34.19 21.47
N THR A 8 -19.88 35.02 20.83
CA THR A 8 -19.09 34.68 19.64
C THR A 8 -17.80 33.89 19.92
N ASN A 9 -17.34 33.83 21.17
CA ASN A 9 -16.08 33.12 21.51
C ASN A 9 -16.22 31.60 21.67
N LEU A 10 -17.41 31.08 21.99
CA LEU A 10 -17.59 29.65 22.25
C LEU A 10 -17.51 28.81 20.96
N ILE A 11 -17.98 29.34 19.82
CA ILE A 11 -17.96 28.64 18.53
C ILE A 11 -16.55 28.55 17.95
N LEU A 12 -15.73 29.60 18.14
CA LEU A 12 -14.32 29.60 17.71
C LEU A 12 -13.48 28.61 18.52
N HIS A 13 -13.74 28.47 19.83
CA HIS A 13 -13.04 27.48 20.65
C HIS A 13 -13.44 26.03 20.30
N ILE A 14 -14.72 25.76 19.98
CA ILE A 14 -15.15 24.41 19.58
C ILE A 14 -14.55 24.00 18.22
N LEU A 15 -14.47 24.93 17.25
CA LEU A 15 -13.81 24.68 15.97
C LEU A 15 -12.29 24.50 16.11
N ALA A 16 -11.64 25.24 17.01
CA ALA A 16 -10.19 25.09 17.25
C ALA A 16 -9.83 23.75 17.92
N ILE A 17 -10.70 23.22 18.80
CA ILE A 17 -10.53 21.88 19.40
C ILE A 17 -10.73 20.79 18.34
N PHE A 18 -11.68 20.96 17.42
CA PHE A 18 -11.88 20.00 16.33
C PHE A 18 -10.72 19.98 15.33
N PHE A 19 -10.10 21.14 15.07
CA PHE A 19 -8.97 21.26 14.15
C PHE A 19 -7.66 20.68 14.74
N THR A 20 -7.49 20.69 16.07
CA THR A 20 -6.33 20.06 16.72
C THR A 20 -6.46 18.55 16.85
N LEU A 21 -7.69 18.00 16.91
CA LEU A 21 -7.91 16.55 16.92
C LEU A 21 -7.80 15.88 15.54
N LEU A 22 -7.74 16.65 14.44
CA LEU A 22 -7.62 16.11 13.08
C LEU A 22 -6.16 15.96 12.59
N VAL A 23 -5.15 16.40 13.37
CA VAL A 23 -3.75 16.53 12.91
C VAL A 23 -2.76 15.63 13.65
N ASP A 24 -3.22 14.59 14.37
CA ASP A 24 -2.32 13.80 15.23
C ASP A 24 -2.45 12.26 15.13
N GLU A 25 -2.37 11.72 13.92
CA GLU A 25 -1.90 10.33 13.73
C GLU A 25 -0.86 10.23 12.59
N ASN A 26 0.24 11.00 12.72
CA ASN A 26 1.54 10.57 12.18
C ASN A 26 2.15 9.56 13.15
N LYS A 27 1.50 8.40 13.31
CA LYS A 27 2.06 7.31 14.09
C LYS A 27 3.01 6.53 13.20
N SER A 28 4.30 6.81 13.40
CA SER A 28 5.45 6.02 12.99
C SER A 28 5.10 4.54 12.87
N PHE A 29 5.19 4.03 11.64
CA PHE A 29 5.23 2.60 11.34
C PHE A 29 6.36 1.97 12.17
N ARG A 30 5.99 1.12 13.12
CA ARG A 30 6.88 0.30 13.95
C ARG A 30 6.30 -1.10 13.97
N ASP A 31 7.12 -2.04 13.52
CA ASP A 31 6.86 -3.47 13.45
C ASP A 31 6.76 -4.06 14.86
N ASP A 32 5.73 -4.87 15.12
CA ASP A 32 5.73 -5.80 16.26
C ASP A 32 5.29 -7.18 15.76
N GLU A 33 6.26 -8.09 15.78
CA GLU A 33 6.16 -9.49 15.40
C GLU A 33 5.39 -10.28 16.46
N THR A 34 4.45 -11.15 16.06
CA THR A 34 4.18 -12.39 16.80
C THR A 34 3.47 -13.41 15.92
N CYS A 35 4.23 -14.42 15.48
CA CYS A 35 3.71 -15.59 14.77
C CYS A 35 3.18 -16.59 15.80
N VAL A 36 1.86 -16.81 15.81
CA VAL A 36 1.24 -17.91 16.57
C VAL A 36 1.19 -19.14 15.67
N THR A 37 2.04 -20.11 15.97
CA THR A 37 2.02 -21.44 15.36
C THR A 37 0.81 -22.22 15.89
N SER A 38 -0.18 -22.49 15.04
CA SER A 38 -1.25 -23.46 15.32
C SER A 38 -1.33 -24.44 14.15
N SER A 39 -0.68 -25.59 14.33
CA SER A 39 -0.77 -26.74 13.45
C SER A 39 -1.89 -27.65 13.92
N ASP A 40 -2.97 -27.78 13.15
CA ASP A 40 -3.98 -28.80 13.34
C ASP A 40 -4.13 -29.67 12.07
N SER A 41 -3.51 -30.85 12.16
CA SER A 41 -4.06 -32.19 11.86
C SER A 41 -4.87 -32.44 10.57
N LEU A 42 -4.32 -33.28 9.67
CA LEU A 42 -5.07 -34.08 8.68
C LEU A 42 -4.87 -35.58 8.94
N PRO A 43 -5.88 -36.45 8.70
CA PRO A 43 -5.74 -37.90 8.83
C PRO A 43 -5.38 -38.63 7.52
N SER A 44 -4.97 -39.88 7.76
CA SER A 44 -4.25 -40.89 6.95
C SER A 44 -5.04 -41.61 5.83
N MET A 45 -4.27 -42.31 4.96
CA MET A 45 -4.43 -43.68 4.39
C MET A 45 -4.16 -43.66 2.86
N ALA A 46 -3.02 -44.13 2.30
CA ALA A 46 -2.48 -45.50 2.14
C ALA A 46 -2.54 -45.98 0.65
N GLY A 47 -1.38 -46.33 0.06
CA GLY A 47 -1.29 -47.07 -1.21
C GLY A 47 -0.03 -46.81 -2.06
N ALA A 48 0.97 -47.69 -1.97
CA ALA A 48 2.19 -47.73 -2.80
C ALA A 48 1.92 -48.48 -4.16
N PRO A 49 2.81 -48.53 -5.19
CA PRO A 49 4.21 -48.96 -5.08
C PRO A 49 5.25 -48.13 -5.89
N GLN A 50 6.49 -48.54 -5.66
CA GLN A 50 7.78 -47.86 -5.83
C GLN A 50 8.28 -47.70 -7.28
N CYS A 51 9.04 -46.64 -7.53
CA CYS A 51 10.10 -46.65 -8.53
C CYS A 51 11.34 -45.94 -7.96
N SER A 52 12.42 -46.70 -7.83
CA SER A 52 13.69 -46.29 -7.23
C SER A 52 14.57 -45.56 -8.25
N VAL A 53 14.83 -44.29 -8.01
CA VAL A 53 16.01 -43.61 -8.58
C VAL A 53 16.69 -42.87 -7.45
N SER A 54 17.86 -43.36 -7.10
CA SER A 54 18.81 -42.71 -6.19
C SER A 54 19.34 -41.44 -6.83
N GLN A 55 19.06 -40.28 -6.23
CA GLN A 55 19.95 -39.12 -6.32
C GLN A 55 19.70 -38.25 -5.08
N CYS A 56 20.80 -37.90 -4.42
CA CYS A 56 20.88 -37.01 -3.26
C CYS A 56 19.92 -35.81 -3.35
N ASP A 57 18.95 -35.79 -2.44
CA ASP A 57 18.13 -34.61 -2.12
C ASP A 57 19.03 -33.60 -1.39
N LEU A 58 19.89 -32.93 -2.16
CA LEU A 58 20.38 -31.62 -1.78
C LEU A 58 19.22 -30.69 -2.06
N GLY A 59 18.46 -30.41 -1.00
CA GLY A 59 17.35 -29.45 -1.01
C GLY A 59 17.78 -28.17 -1.69
N VAL A 60 17.43 -28.04 -2.96
CA VAL A 60 17.28 -26.74 -3.59
C VAL A 60 15.91 -26.25 -3.16
N GLU A 61 15.86 -25.72 -1.95
CA GLU A 61 14.86 -24.71 -1.65
C GLU A 61 15.08 -23.61 -2.69
N SER A 62 14.27 -23.65 -3.76
CA SER A 62 14.25 -22.61 -4.77
C SER A 62 14.02 -21.32 -4.01
N VAL A 63 15.04 -20.44 -4.02
CA VAL A 63 15.02 -19.14 -3.36
C VAL A 63 14.02 -18.26 -4.11
N HIS A 64 12.73 -18.53 -3.91
CA HIS A 64 11.63 -17.75 -4.45
C HIS A 64 10.94 -16.91 -3.36
N SER A 65 11.48 -16.95 -2.14
CA SER A 65 10.92 -16.30 -0.96
C SER A 65 11.85 -15.20 -0.46
N ALA A 66 11.80 -14.01 -1.04
CA ALA A 66 12.49 -12.86 -0.46
C ALA A 66 11.81 -11.50 -0.68
N GLN A 67 10.54 -11.45 -1.11
CA GLN A 67 9.75 -10.22 -1.06
C GLN A 67 8.37 -10.49 -0.48
N ILE A 68 8.31 -10.65 0.85
CA ILE A 68 7.05 -10.52 1.59
C ILE A 68 6.58 -9.08 1.33
N SER A 69 5.62 -8.94 0.41
CA SER A 69 5.00 -7.67 0.08
C SER A 69 3.76 -7.53 0.96
N GLU A 70 4.00 -7.05 2.19
CA GLU A 70 2.93 -6.63 3.08
C GLU A 70 2.12 -5.49 2.42
N VAL A 71 0.82 -5.47 2.69
CA VAL A 71 -0.08 -4.44 2.19
C VAL A 71 -0.11 -3.29 3.19
N HIS A 72 0.32 -2.11 2.73
CA HIS A 72 0.35 -0.88 3.52
C HIS A 72 -0.64 0.14 2.96
N ASN A 73 -1.17 1.00 3.83
CA ASN A 73 -1.99 2.14 3.42
C ASN A 73 -1.09 3.36 3.16
N VAL A 74 -0.85 3.68 1.88
CA VAL A 74 0.06 4.75 1.48
C VAL A 74 -0.75 6.02 1.18
N PRO A 75 -0.35 7.22 1.67
CA PRO A 75 -1.02 8.47 1.34
C PRO A 75 -0.99 8.74 -0.17
N MET A 76 -2.14 9.09 -0.77
CA MET A 76 -2.21 9.33 -2.22
C MET A 76 -1.27 10.46 -2.68
N ARG A 77 -1.05 11.46 -1.81
CA ARG A 77 -0.22 12.64 -2.07
C ARG A 77 1.27 12.34 -2.29
N VAL A 78 1.79 11.23 -1.76
CA VAL A 78 3.21 10.88 -1.89
C VAL A 78 3.51 10.01 -3.12
N ILE A 79 2.47 9.53 -3.80
CA ILE A 79 2.61 8.59 -4.91
C ILE A 79 2.96 9.36 -6.19
N ILE A 80 4.11 9.04 -6.76
CA ILE A 80 4.62 9.63 -7.99
C ILE A 80 4.21 8.74 -9.18
N ARG A 81 3.51 9.35 -10.15
CA ARG A 81 3.08 8.69 -11.40
C ARG A 81 3.68 9.41 -12.61
N PRO A 82 4.87 9.02 -13.09
CA PRO A 82 5.58 9.74 -14.15
C PRO A 82 4.92 9.63 -15.52
N ILE A 83 4.19 8.55 -15.76
CA ILE A 83 3.60 8.24 -17.06
C ILE A 83 2.10 8.57 -17.01
N PRO A 84 1.58 9.38 -17.95
CA PRO A 84 0.16 9.67 -18.02
C PRO A 84 -0.63 8.37 -18.21
N SER A 85 -1.70 8.21 -17.44
CA SER A 85 -2.49 7.00 -17.45
C SER A 85 -3.54 7.05 -18.56
N VAL A 86 -3.63 5.99 -19.36
CA VAL A 86 -4.76 5.76 -20.28
C VAL A 86 -5.87 5.10 -19.47
N LEU A 87 -7.02 5.75 -19.40
CA LEU A 87 -8.14 5.36 -18.54
C LEU A 87 -9.38 5.03 -19.37
N GLU A 88 -10.10 4.02 -18.91
CA GLU A 88 -11.42 3.65 -19.43
C GLU A 88 -12.44 4.05 -18.38
N GLU A 89 -13.31 5.00 -18.72
CA GLU A 89 -14.22 5.63 -17.77
C GLU A 89 -15.15 4.62 -17.09
N GLU A 90 -15.70 3.67 -17.86
CA GLU A 90 -16.59 2.63 -17.35
C GLU A 90 -15.92 1.75 -16.29
N LYS A 91 -14.64 1.39 -16.48
CA LYS A 91 -13.87 0.62 -15.50
C LYS A 91 -13.61 1.42 -14.23
N VAL A 92 -13.32 2.71 -14.36
CA VAL A 92 -13.13 3.59 -13.20
C VAL A 92 -14.42 3.69 -12.39
N LEU A 93 -15.56 3.89 -13.06
CA LEU A 93 -16.87 3.96 -12.39
C LEU A 93 -17.24 2.65 -11.68
N SER A 94 -16.99 1.50 -12.32
CA SER A 94 -17.20 0.18 -11.70
C SER A 94 -16.32 -0.01 -10.45
N LEU A 95 -15.06 0.41 -10.51
CA LEU A 95 -14.16 0.37 -9.35
C LEU A 95 -14.59 1.31 -8.24
N ILE A 96 -15.04 2.53 -8.59
CA ILE A 96 -15.58 3.48 -7.61
C ILE A 96 -16.74 2.85 -6.84
N GLU A 97 -17.67 2.20 -7.53
CA GLU A 97 -18.81 1.54 -6.88
C GLU A 97 -18.37 0.41 -5.96
N THR A 98 -17.42 -0.41 -6.41
CA THR A 98 -16.85 -1.52 -5.63
C THR A 98 -16.11 -1.02 -4.37
N ILE A 99 -15.41 0.11 -4.46
CA ILE A 99 -14.61 0.70 -3.36
C ILE A 99 -15.49 1.43 -2.35
N LYS A 100 -16.61 2.04 -2.79
CA LYS A 100 -17.57 2.72 -1.92
C LYS A 100 -18.24 1.77 -0.94
N ASN A 101 -18.54 0.55 -1.37
CA ASN A 101 -19.14 -0.45 -0.50
C ASN A 101 -18.05 -1.13 0.36
N PRO A 102 -18.12 -1.02 1.70
CA PRO A 102 -17.09 -1.54 2.61
C PRO A 102 -16.92 -3.06 2.52
N GLU A 103 -18.00 -3.80 2.26
CA GLU A 103 -17.98 -5.27 2.15
C GLU A 103 -17.21 -5.73 0.91
N THR A 104 -17.32 -4.98 -0.18
CA THR A 104 -16.65 -5.32 -1.45
C THR A 104 -15.29 -4.64 -1.60
N ARG A 105 -14.97 -3.63 -0.79
CA ARG A 105 -13.70 -2.88 -0.87
C ARG A 105 -12.48 -3.79 -0.76
N GLY A 106 -12.53 -4.79 0.13
CA GLY A 106 -11.45 -5.76 0.31
C GLY A 106 -11.20 -6.68 -0.88
N SER A 107 -12.13 -6.75 -1.84
CA SER A 107 -11.96 -7.51 -3.08
C SER A 107 -11.06 -6.81 -4.11
N VAL A 108 -10.91 -5.48 -4.00
CA VAL A 108 -10.07 -4.72 -4.93
C VAL A 108 -8.60 -4.94 -4.57
N PRO A 109 -7.78 -5.52 -5.47
CA PRO A 109 -6.40 -5.83 -5.15
C PRO A 109 -5.59 -4.53 -4.94
N PRO A 110 -4.62 -4.54 -3.99
CA PRO A 110 -3.73 -3.41 -3.76
C PRO A 110 -2.91 -3.08 -5.01
N ILE A 111 -2.49 -1.82 -5.13
CA ILE A 111 -1.58 -1.40 -6.21
C ILE A 111 -0.13 -1.66 -5.83
N ASP A 112 0.73 -1.88 -6.83
CA ASP A 112 2.17 -2.03 -6.59
C ASP A 112 2.84 -0.66 -6.62
N ILE A 113 3.69 -0.41 -5.62
CA ILE A 113 4.49 0.81 -5.48
C ILE A 113 5.95 0.41 -5.32
N LEU A 114 6.80 0.96 -6.18
CA LEU A 114 8.25 0.89 -6.02
C LEU A 114 8.66 1.89 -4.94
N TRP A 115 9.20 1.38 -3.84
CA TRP A 115 9.81 2.19 -2.80
C TRP A 115 11.32 2.24 -3.04
N ILE A 116 11.82 3.45 -3.32
CA ILE A 116 13.23 3.71 -3.63
C ILE A 116 13.76 4.72 -2.62
N THR A 117 14.90 4.38 -2.02
CA THR A 117 15.64 5.30 -1.16
C THR A 117 16.65 6.09 -2.00
N GLY A 118 16.58 7.42 -1.94
CA GLY A 118 17.51 8.35 -2.57
C GLY A 118 18.87 8.37 -1.89
N ARG A 119 19.85 9.07 -2.48
CA ARG A 119 21.24 9.01 -2.02
C ARG A 119 21.46 9.57 -0.60
N GLN A 120 20.65 10.51 -0.17
CA GLN A 120 20.66 11.12 1.18
C GLN A 120 19.59 10.51 2.08
N GLY A 121 18.96 9.41 1.67
CA GLY A 121 17.98 8.68 2.48
C GLY A 121 16.53 9.14 2.30
N GLY A 122 16.23 9.96 1.28
CA GLY A 122 14.84 10.33 0.98
C GLY A 122 14.03 9.15 0.43
N ASP A 123 12.77 9.00 0.85
CA ASP A 123 11.90 7.93 0.36
C ASP A 123 11.03 8.41 -0.82
N TYR A 124 11.09 7.65 -1.91
CA TYR A 124 10.33 7.92 -3.13
C TYR A 124 9.41 6.74 -3.47
N TYR A 125 8.14 7.04 -3.72
CA TYR A 125 7.09 6.06 -3.98
C TYR A 125 6.59 6.18 -5.41
N TYR A 126 7.03 5.30 -6.29
CA TYR A 126 6.65 5.31 -7.71
C TYR A 126 5.60 4.26 -8.03
N SER A 127 4.55 4.64 -8.76
CA SER A 127 3.54 3.70 -9.26
C SER A 127 3.40 3.79 -10.77
N PHE A 128 3.63 2.66 -11.44
CA PHE A 128 3.48 2.51 -12.89
C PHE A 128 2.20 1.77 -13.27
N GLY A 129 1.75 0.86 -12.40
CA GLY A 129 0.54 0.07 -12.61
C GLY A 129 -0.72 0.70 -12.00
N GLY A 130 -1.79 -0.09 -11.99
CA GLY A 130 -3.00 0.21 -11.21
C GLY A 130 -3.69 1.55 -11.53
N CYS A 131 -3.57 2.06 -12.75
CA CYS A 131 -4.09 3.38 -13.12
C CYS A 131 -5.58 3.58 -12.82
N HIS A 132 -6.46 2.66 -13.23
CA HIS A 132 -7.89 2.76 -12.95
C HIS A 132 -8.20 2.68 -11.45
N ARG A 133 -7.47 1.84 -10.71
CA ARG A 133 -7.61 1.71 -9.25
C ARG A 133 -7.22 3.02 -8.57
N TYR A 134 -6.04 3.54 -8.90
CA TYR A 134 -5.58 4.83 -8.38
C TYR A 134 -6.55 5.96 -8.69
N GLU A 135 -7.04 6.04 -9.93
CA GLU A 135 -8.00 7.08 -10.32
C GLU A 135 -9.34 6.94 -9.56
N ALA A 136 -9.82 5.72 -9.35
CA ALA A 136 -11.04 5.49 -8.57
C ALA A 136 -10.88 5.99 -7.12
N TYR A 137 -9.77 5.65 -6.46
CA TYR A 137 -9.45 6.17 -5.13
C TYR A 137 -9.28 7.70 -5.12
N LYS A 138 -8.65 8.27 -6.15
CA LYS A 138 -8.46 9.72 -6.29
C LYS A 138 -9.79 10.46 -6.39
N ARG A 139 -10.73 9.96 -7.21
CA ARG A 139 -12.06 10.57 -7.39
C ARG A 139 -12.95 10.43 -6.15
N LEU A 140 -12.72 9.40 -5.36
CA LEU A 140 -13.35 9.24 -4.05
C LEU A 140 -12.76 10.15 -2.97
N ASN A 141 -11.69 10.89 -3.27
CA ASN A 141 -11.01 11.79 -2.34
C ASN A 141 -10.62 11.09 -1.04
N VAL A 142 -10.15 9.84 -1.13
CA VAL A 142 -9.60 9.13 0.03
C VAL A 142 -8.16 9.58 0.30
N GLU A 143 -7.76 9.58 1.57
CA GLU A 143 -6.41 10.01 1.93
C GLU A 143 -5.35 8.96 1.58
N THR A 144 -5.67 7.68 1.79
CA THR A 144 -4.74 6.56 1.62
C THR A 144 -5.29 5.50 0.67
N ILE A 145 -4.38 4.77 0.02
CA ILE A 145 -4.68 3.67 -0.89
C ILE A 145 -3.92 2.41 -0.45
N PRO A 146 -4.55 1.22 -0.45
CA PRO A 146 -3.87 -0.03 -0.13
C PRO A 146 -2.87 -0.39 -1.22
N CYS A 147 -1.61 -0.61 -0.82
CA CYS A 147 -0.49 -0.78 -1.71
C CYS A 147 0.46 -1.88 -1.23
N LYS A 148 1.06 -2.60 -2.17
CA LYS A 148 2.22 -3.45 -1.92
C LYS A 148 3.48 -2.63 -2.13
N LEU A 149 4.26 -2.45 -1.07
CA LEU A 149 5.55 -1.76 -1.15
C LEU A 149 6.62 -2.73 -1.61
N VAL A 150 7.19 -2.46 -2.78
CA VAL A 150 8.28 -3.25 -3.36
C VAL A 150 9.56 -2.44 -3.24
N ARG A 151 10.41 -2.80 -2.26
CA ARG A 151 11.74 -2.18 -2.13
C ARG A 151 12.52 -2.40 -3.42
N SER A 152 12.94 -1.31 -4.03
CA SER A 152 13.53 -1.27 -5.37
C SER A 152 14.73 -0.32 -5.40
N THR A 153 15.64 -0.54 -6.36
CA THR A 153 16.80 0.33 -6.56
C THR A 153 16.54 1.39 -7.63
N VAL A 154 17.41 2.39 -7.69
CA VAL A 154 17.42 3.40 -8.76
C VAL A 154 17.57 2.76 -10.14
N ASP A 155 18.31 1.65 -10.26
CA ASP A 155 18.44 0.89 -11.50
C ASP A 155 17.13 0.24 -11.93
N ASN A 156 16.31 -0.25 -10.99
CA ASN A 156 14.97 -0.73 -11.31
C ASN A 156 14.09 0.40 -11.85
N LEU A 157 14.17 1.60 -11.27
CA LEU A 157 13.44 2.77 -11.77
C LEU A 157 13.88 3.18 -13.18
N LYS A 158 15.18 3.03 -13.48
CA LYS A 158 15.75 3.32 -14.79
C LYS A 158 15.15 2.47 -15.90
N ILE A 159 14.70 1.25 -15.61
CA ILE A 159 14.02 0.39 -16.60
C ILE A 159 12.72 1.07 -17.09
N TYR A 160 12.02 1.80 -16.22
CA TYR A 160 10.77 2.48 -16.56
C TYR A 160 10.99 3.87 -17.16
N LEU A 161 11.94 4.64 -16.61
CA LEU A 161 12.13 6.05 -16.97
C LEU A 161 13.23 6.28 -18.02
N GLY A 162 14.11 5.29 -18.24
CA GLY A 162 15.22 5.40 -19.19
C GLY A 162 16.10 6.62 -18.91
N GLY A 163 16.28 7.46 -19.93
CA GLY A 163 17.04 8.71 -19.84
C GLY A 163 16.33 9.83 -19.06
N SER A 164 15.05 9.67 -18.73
CA SER A 164 14.25 10.66 -17.98
C SER A 164 14.28 10.43 -16.47
N LEU A 165 15.16 9.55 -15.98
CA LEU A 165 15.33 9.25 -14.57
C LEU A 165 15.84 10.50 -13.82
N PRO A 166 15.09 11.05 -12.86
CA PRO A 166 15.54 12.19 -12.07
C PRO A 166 16.65 11.77 -11.11
N ASP A 167 17.44 12.76 -10.68
CA ASP A 167 18.42 12.56 -9.61
C ASP A 167 17.70 12.49 -8.26
N LEU A 168 17.62 11.29 -7.67
CA LEU A 168 16.95 11.06 -6.38
C LEU A 168 17.92 11.38 -5.24
N LEU A 169 17.62 12.45 -4.51
CA LEU A 169 18.54 13.07 -3.56
C LEU A 169 18.67 12.33 -2.25
#